data_AF-R1DQB6-F1
#
_entry.id   AF-R1DQB6-F1
#
_cell.length_a   1.000
_cell.length_b   1.000
_cell.length_c   1.000
_cell.angle_alpha   90.00
_cell.angle_beta   90.00
_cell.angle_gamma   90.00
#
_symmetry.space_group_name_H-M   'P 1'
#
loop_
_entity.id
_entity.type
_entity.pdbx_description
1 polymer ?
#
loop_
_entity_poly.entity_id
_entity_poly.type
_entity_poly.pdbx_seq_one_letter_code
_entity_poly.pdbx_strand_id
1 'polypeptide(L)'
;MPASGSSTPSTPSPDKISVTPTRLSPGDKDEDSPNKDEVTLPRGCKLELNFESGRLLLKKRKKHELQWPMGELTRIEVTHSASAGEPCLKFMLGSNVEHQQKAPPADVELLDAYHRGALRRGTKVLFMTAADAKQLYAALRAHKDAGAACLADAHVCDSELLDAAATLGRLSLGGDAPPSGAPPSGADVSRQASDATSVASCATSGGGAPREALIFVCSPTQQSLHLPHAKDEAIDVANEVTARIRRGGSPTDLKQELLDGHGAYKYFLFSGHGDVRLPPVRSAAAAAAAAPAAASEAAKDASEAREASRTVTLGFTNTATGQLELTLPTTLAAMLASHGLQLVFLNGCDTASLGAQLRQRGVPHVVCWRTKAADAASRTLARAFFAALAKGRSVGEAYGDATQSVLAMATRRGVPLFMFCDPDADGEDAKTSPPYAAGVPVLLTVEGDDKSYIH
;
A
#
# COMPACT_ATOMS: atom_id res chain seq x y z
N MET A 1 -33.77 -17.66 -34.91
CA MET A 1 -32.29 -17.72 -34.95
C MET A 1 -31.88 -16.81 -36.11
N PRO A 2 -31.33 -15.62 -35.81
CA PRO A 2 -29.94 -15.49 -35.38
C PRO A 2 -29.77 -14.83 -34.01
N ALA A 3 -28.52 -14.74 -33.55
CA ALA A 3 -28.16 -14.23 -32.23
C ALA A 3 -28.14 -12.69 -32.17
N SER A 4 -28.67 -12.14 -31.07
CA SER A 4 -28.57 -10.72 -30.72
C SER A 4 -27.39 -10.49 -29.76
N GLY A 5 -26.26 -10.02 -30.29
CA GLY A 5 -25.15 -9.55 -29.45
C GLY A 5 -25.48 -8.20 -28.82
N SER A 6 -25.45 -8.10 -27.49
CA SER A 6 -25.61 -6.83 -26.79
C SER A 6 -24.28 -6.09 -26.67
N SER A 7 -23.90 -5.36 -27.72
CA SER A 7 -22.81 -4.38 -27.64
C SER A 7 -23.30 -3.14 -26.89
N THR A 8 -22.84 -2.95 -25.65
CA THR A 8 -22.96 -1.65 -24.97
C THR A 8 -22.14 -0.60 -25.72
N PRO A 9 -22.66 0.62 -25.94
CA PRO A 9 -21.90 1.67 -26.62
C PRO A 9 -20.82 2.21 -25.69
N SER A 10 -19.59 1.76 -25.88
CA SER A 10 -18.42 2.40 -25.27
C SER A 10 -18.22 3.79 -25.88
N THR A 11 -18.46 4.85 -25.10
CA THR A 11 -18.05 6.20 -25.47
C THR A 11 -16.54 6.19 -25.75
N PRO A 12 -16.07 6.54 -26.96
CA PRO A 12 -14.65 6.46 -27.28
C PRO A 12 -13.89 7.45 -26.38
N SER A 13 -12.93 6.92 -25.61
CA SER A 13 -12.02 7.77 -24.84
C SER A 13 -11.16 8.57 -25.82
N PRO A 14 -10.92 9.88 -25.58
CA PRO A 14 -10.22 10.70 -26.54
C PRO A 14 -8.79 10.20 -26.75
N ASP A 15 -8.35 10.10 -28.00
CA ASP A 15 -6.99 9.66 -28.37
C ASP A 15 -5.89 10.62 -27.87
N LYS A 16 -6.29 11.83 -27.47
CA LYS A 16 -5.43 12.90 -26.97
C LYS A 16 -6.07 13.55 -25.76
N ILE A 17 -5.35 13.57 -24.65
CA ILE A 17 -5.73 14.29 -23.43
C ILE A 17 -4.66 15.34 -23.13
N SER A 18 -5.07 16.53 -22.68
CA SER A 18 -4.18 17.63 -22.31
C SER A 18 -4.52 18.16 -20.93
N VAL A 19 -3.51 18.25 -20.06
CA VAL A 19 -3.58 18.84 -18.71
C VAL A 19 -2.54 19.96 -18.54
N THR A 20 -2.66 20.76 -17.49
CA THR A 20 -1.83 21.96 -17.25
C THR A 20 -0.95 21.77 -16.01
N PRO A 21 0.23 21.15 -16.14
CA PRO A 21 1.11 20.93 -15.00
C PRO A 21 1.75 22.24 -14.50
N THR A 22 2.00 22.31 -13.21
CA THR A 22 2.54 23.48 -12.51
C THR A 22 4.06 23.41 -12.32
N ARG A 23 4.60 22.22 -12.01
CA ARG A 23 6.02 21.97 -11.73
C ARG A 23 6.46 20.60 -12.26
N LEU A 24 7.76 20.45 -12.54
CA LEU A 24 8.40 19.20 -12.96
C LEU A 24 9.61 18.92 -12.05
N SER A 25 9.66 17.73 -11.43
CA SER A 25 10.86 17.18 -10.82
C SER A 25 11.57 16.23 -11.82
N PRO A 26 12.79 16.55 -12.29
CA PRO A 26 13.49 15.75 -13.31
C PRO A 26 14.29 14.53 -12.81
N GLY A 27 14.45 14.33 -11.50
CA GLY A 27 15.50 13.46 -10.93
C GLY A 27 15.04 12.17 -10.22
N ASP A 28 15.96 11.20 -10.14
CA ASP A 28 15.85 9.96 -9.37
C ASP A 28 16.06 10.18 -7.86
N LYS A 29 15.14 10.89 -7.19
CA LYS A 29 15.20 11.07 -5.74
C LYS A 29 13.92 10.62 -5.07
N ASP A 30 14.10 9.95 -3.93
CA ASP A 30 13.06 9.75 -2.92
C ASP A 30 12.46 11.10 -2.51
N GLU A 31 11.18 11.13 -2.17
CA GLU A 31 10.39 12.37 -2.04
C GLU A 31 10.78 13.28 -0.86
N ASP A 32 11.76 12.88 -0.05
CA ASP A 32 12.23 13.58 1.15
C ASP A 32 13.35 14.61 0.91
N SER A 33 13.82 14.79 -0.34
CA SER A 33 14.77 15.87 -0.67
C SER A 33 14.08 17.23 -0.84
N PRO A 34 14.46 18.29 -0.09
CA PRO A 34 13.75 19.56 -0.13
C PRO A 34 13.94 20.31 -1.46
N ASN A 35 12.85 20.52 -2.21
CA ASN A 35 12.52 21.41 -3.36
C ASN A 35 13.61 21.94 -4.35
N LYS A 36 14.88 21.59 -4.21
CA LYS A 36 16.02 22.25 -4.86
C LYS A 36 16.16 21.89 -6.35
N ASP A 37 15.57 20.77 -6.74
CA ASP A 37 15.60 20.21 -8.08
C ASP A 37 14.27 20.35 -8.85
N GLU A 38 13.23 20.94 -8.23
CA GLU A 38 11.97 21.24 -8.92
C GLU A 38 12.14 22.40 -9.90
N VAL A 39 11.64 22.21 -11.13
CA VAL A 39 11.53 23.26 -12.13
C VAL A 39 10.08 23.73 -12.20
N THR A 40 9.85 24.99 -11.84
CA THR A 40 8.55 25.66 -12.03
C THR A 40 8.25 25.76 -13.52
N LEU A 41 7.12 25.22 -13.95
CA LEU A 41 6.78 25.21 -15.35
C LEU A 41 6.16 26.56 -15.77
N PRO A 42 6.41 27.03 -17.01
CA PRO A 42 5.89 28.30 -17.46
C PRO A 42 4.37 28.31 -17.61
N ARG A 43 3.76 29.47 -17.37
CA ARG A 43 2.31 29.65 -17.60
C ARG A 43 1.93 29.28 -19.04
N GLY A 44 0.91 28.42 -19.18
CA GLY A 44 0.44 27.93 -20.47
C GLY A 44 1.22 26.73 -21.04
N CYS A 45 2.12 26.13 -20.27
CA CYS A 45 2.65 24.80 -20.56
C CYS A 45 1.53 23.75 -20.49
N LYS A 46 1.51 22.78 -21.40
CA LYS A 46 0.54 21.68 -21.42
C LYS A 46 1.26 20.35 -21.47
N LEU A 47 0.84 19.41 -20.64
CA LEU A 47 1.17 17.99 -20.79
C LEU A 47 0.09 17.34 -21.65
N GLU A 48 0.47 16.77 -22.78
CA GLU A 48 -0.41 16.01 -23.66
C GLU A 48 0.01 14.54 -23.67
N LEU A 49 -0.95 13.64 -23.43
CA LEU A 49 -0.80 12.22 -23.73
C LEU A 49 -1.51 11.97 -25.04
N ASN A 50 -0.78 11.48 -26.02
CA ASN A 50 -1.23 11.23 -27.36
C ASN A 50 -1.07 9.74 -27.66
N PHE A 51 -2.14 8.98 -27.39
CA PHE A 51 -2.19 7.52 -27.46
C PHE A 51 -2.01 7.02 -28.89
N GLU A 52 -2.56 7.74 -29.88
CA GLU A 52 -2.36 7.51 -31.32
C GLU A 52 -0.86 7.51 -31.70
N SER A 53 -0.10 8.49 -31.22
CA SER A 53 1.34 8.60 -31.50
C SER A 53 2.24 7.82 -30.53
N GLY A 54 1.69 7.30 -29.43
CA GLY A 54 2.42 6.72 -28.31
C GLY A 54 3.40 7.70 -27.64
N ARG A 55 3.01 8.97 -27.43
CA ARG A 55 3.89 10.02 -26.87
C ARG A 55 3.26 10.77 -25.70
N LEU A 56 4.07 10.99 -24.68
CA LEU A 56 3.88 11.99 -23.63
C LEU A 56 4.65 13.26 -24.03
N LEU A 57 3.97 14.40 -24.09
CA LEU A 57 4.50 15.67 -24.63
C LEU A 57 4.28 16.81 -23.63
N LEU A 58 5.34 17.41 -23.10
CA LEU A 58 5.26 18.62 -22.28
C LEU A 58 5.64 19.82 -23.14
N LYS A 59 4.66 20.60 -23.59
CA LYS A 59 4.82 21.64 -24.62
C LYS A 59 4.39 23.04 -24.20
N LYS A 60 5.20 24.03 -24.60
CA LYS A 60 4.94 25.48 -24.50
C LYS A 60 4.97 26.06 -25.92
N ARG A 61 3.79 26.34 -26.49
CA ARG A 61 3.59 26.71 -27.93
C ARG A 61 4.02 25.59 -28.91
N LYS A 62 3.97 25.85 -30.22
CA LYS A 62 4.16 24.86 -31.30
C LYS A 62 5.62 24.38 -31.56
N LYS A 63 6.61 24.77 -30.75
CA LYS A 63 8.04 24.53 -31.03
C LYS A 63 8.94 24.22 -29.83
N HIS A 64 8.42 24.28 -28.61
CA HIS A 64 9.22 24.05 -27.39
C HIS A 64 8.55 22.92 -26.61
N GLU A 65 9.09 21.71 -26.73
CA GLU A 65 8.52 20.54 -26.07
C GLU A 65 9.58 19.56 -25.57
N LEU A 66 9.34 18.99 -24.40
CA LEU A 66 9.94 17.73 -23.98
C LEU A 66 9.02 16.59 -24.42
N GLN A 67 9.61 15.49 -24.88
CA GLN A 67 8.87 14.34 -25.39
C GLN A 67 9.44 13.05 -24.82
N TRP A 68 8.55 12.19 -24.34
CA TRP A 68 8.86 10.83 -23.90
C TRP A 68 8.01 9.83 -24.71
N PRO A 69 8.60 8.84 -25.39
CA PRO A 69 7.86 7.73 -25.97
C PRO A 69 7.19 6.92 -24.86
N MET A 70 5.91 6.60 -25.00
CA MET A 70 5.17 5.88 -23.95
C MET A 70 5.65 4.43 -23.78
N GLY A 71 6.20 3.81 -24.83
CA GLY A 71 6.85 2.49 -24.74
C GLY A 71 8.19 2.47 -23.99
N GLU A 72 8.80 3.63 -23.71
CA GLU A 72 10.00 3.74 -22.86
C GLU A 72 9.62 3.97 -21.38
N LEU A 73 8.32 4.08 -21.07
CA LEU A 73 7.79 4.28 -19.72
C LEU A 73 7.51 2.93 -19.06
N THR A 74 8.34 2.53 -18.09
CA THR A 74 8.15 1.26 -17.37
C THR A 74 7.02 1.33 -16.34
N ARG A 75 6.70 2.53 -15.84
CA ARG A 75 5.64 2.78 -14.85
C ARG A 75 5.02 4.15 -15.04
N ILE A 76 3.72 4.24 -14.87
CA ILE A 76 2.94 5.49 -14.89
C ILE A 76 1.95 5.45 -13.72
N GLU A 77 1.92 6.46 -12.87
CA GLU A 77 1.12 6.47 -11.65
C GLU A 77 0.63 7.89 -11.37
N VAL A 78 -0.68 8.05 -11.19
CA VAL A 78 -1.25 9.32 -10.72
C VAL A 78 -1.47 9.19 -9.22
N THR A 79 -0.86 10.06 -8.42
CA THR A 79 -0.85 9.96 -6.95
C THR A 79 -0.76 11.36 -6.34
N HIS A 80 -0.48 11.45 -5.03
CA HIS A 80 -0.13 12.69 -4.36
C HIS A 80 1.39 12.72 -4.06
N SER A 81 1.97 13.91 -3.97
CA SER A 81 3.33 14.08 -3.46
C SER A 81 3.36 13.93 -1.93
N ALA A 82 4.31 13.16 -1.39
CA ALA A 82 4.46 12.97 0.04
C ALA A 82 4.70 14.27 0.83
N SER A 83 5.35 15.27 0.24
CA SER A 83 5.75 16.51 0.92
C SER A 83 4.65 17.59 1.00
N ALA A 84 3.67 17.56 0.09
CA ALA A 84 2.69 18.63 -0.08
C ALA A 84 1.24 18.16 -0.24
N GLY A 85 0.99 16.86 -0.44
CA GLY A 85 -0.34 16.33 -0.77
C GLY A 85 -0.88 16.79 -2.13
N GLU A 86 -0.09 17.50 -2.94
CA GLU A 86 -0.51 17.97 -4.27
C GLU A 86 -0.57 16.79 -5.25
N PRO A 87 -1.65 16.66 -6.06
CA PRO A 87 -1.75 15.65 -7.11
C PRO A 87 -0.61 15.74 -8.13
N CYS A 88 -0.06 14.60 -8.49
CA CYS A 88 1.03 14.50 -9.45
C CYS A 88 0.95 13.24 -10.31
N LEU A 89 1.50 13.34 -11.53
CA LEU A 89 1.82 12.21 -12.38
C LEU A 89 3.29 11.83 -12.13
N LYS A 90 3.52 10.64 -11.60
CA LYS A 90 4.83 9.99 -11.52
C LYS A 90 4.98 9.07 -12.72
N PHE A 91 6.08 9.18 -13.46
CA PHE A 91 6.42 8.24 -14.53
C PHE A 91 7.89 7.88 -14.49
N MET A 92 8.21 6.63 -14.82
CA MET A 92 9.58 6.11 -14.79
C MET A 92 10.06 5.81 -16.21
N LEU A 93 11.21 6.39 -16.58
CA LEU A 93 11.88 6.09 -17.84
C LEU A 93 12.83 4.91 -17.66
N GLY A 94 12.68 3.87 -18.48
CA GLY A 94 13.59 2.71 -18.48
C GLY A 94 14.98 3.02 -19.05
N SER A 95 15.05 3.99 -19.97
CA SER A 95 16.24 4.37 -20.75
C SER A 95 16.43 5.89 -20.82
N ASN A 96 17.54 6.36 -21.41
CA ASN A 96 17.69 7.78 -21.78
C ASN A 96 17.00 8.04 -23.12
N VAL A 97 16.20 9.11 -23.23
CA VAL A 97 15.45 9.47 -24.45
C VAL A 97 16.34 10.23 -25.47
N GLU A 98 17.60 9.82 -25.60
CA GLU A 98 18.59 10.47 -26.47
C GLU A 98 18.37 10.15 -27.96
N HIS A 99 17.77 9.00 -28.29
CA HIS A 99 17.62 8.55 -29.68
C HIS A 99 16.58 9.31 -30.53
N GLN A 100 15.80 10.25 -29.96
CA GLN A 100 14.74 10.96 -30.72
C GLN A 100 14.73 12.49 -30.61
N GLN A 101 15.41 13.13 -29.66
CA GLN A 101 15.52 14.60 -29.65
C GLN A 101 16.67 15.07 -30.54
N LYS A 102 16.32 15.66 -31.69
CA LYS A 102 17.28 16.22 -32.67
C LYS A 102 17.96 17.51 -32.20
N ALA A 103 17.43 18.16 -31.17
CA ALA A 103 17.98 19.35 -30.51
C ALA A 103 17.33 19.53 -29.12
N PRO A 104 18.00 20.17 -28.13
CA PRO A 104 17.40 20.54 -26.86
C PRO A 104 16.32 21.64 -27.02
N PRO A 105 15.40 21.78 -26.06
CA PRO A 105 14.34 22.79 -26.13
C PRO A 105 14.90 24.21 -26.02
N ALA A 106 14.41 25.13 -26.87
CA ALA A 106 14.88 26.53 -26.90
C ALA A 106 14.20 27.47 -25.86
N ASP A 107 13.36 26.92 -24.99
CA ASP A 107 12.69 27.67 -23.92
C ASP A 107 13.47 27.53 -22.62
N VAL A 108 13.82 28.63 -21.95
CA VAL A 108 14.82 28.64 -20.85
C VAL A 108 14.41 27.70 -19.71
N GLU A 109 13.12 27.69 -19.35
CA GLU A 109 12.60 26.88 -18.25
C GLU A 109 12.55 25.38 -18.62
N LEU A 110 12.18 25.04 -19.87
CA LEU A 110 12.27 23.65 -20.36
C LEU A 110 13.72 23.19 -20.61
N LEU A 111 14.62 24.12 -20.90
CA LEU A 111 16.06 23.89 -21.04
C LEU A 111 16.72 23.63 -19.68
N ASP A 112 16.31 24.33 -18.62
CA ASP A 112 16.71 24.00 -17.24
C ASP A 112 16.24 22.59 -16.86
N ALA A 113 14.97 22.24 -17.12
CA ALA A 113 14.47 20.88 -16.92
C ALA A 113 15.25 19.82 -17.74
N TYR A 114 15.58 20.12 -19.00
CA TYR A 114 16.41 19.27 -19.84
C TYR A 114 17.80 19.04 -19.23
N HIS A 115 18.50 20.11 -18.83
CA HIS A 115 19.82 20.04 -18.23
C HIS A 115 19.83 19.33 -16.88
N ARG A 116 18.77 19.48 -16.08
CA ARG A 116 18.55 18.74 -14.83
C ARG A 116 18.17 17.28 -15.02
N GLY A 117 18.01 16.82 -16.27
CA GLY A 117 17.88 15.40 -16.60
C GLY A 117 16.47 14.92 -16.91
N ALA A 118 15.54 15.79 -17.33
CA ALA A 118 14.15 15.40 -17.61
C ALA A 118 13.99 14.26 -18.64
N LEU A 119 14.99 14.03 -19.50
CA LEU A 119 15.02 12.95 -20.50
C LEU A 119 15.99 11.80 -20.16
N ARG A 120 16.67 11.86 -19.01
CA ARG A 120 17.50 10.76 -18.53
C ARG A 120 16.61 9.68 -17.91
N ARG A 121 17.11 8.44 -17.93
CA ARG A 121 16.55 7.30 -17.20
C ARG A 121 16.13 7.72 -15.79
N GLY A 122 15.06 7.12 -15.29
CA GLY A 122 14.61 7.33 -13.92
C GLY A 122 13.25 7.99 -13.79
N THR A 123 12.85 8.21 -12.54
CA THR A 123 11.56 8.78 -12.16
C THR A 123 11.48 10.27 -12.54
N LYS A 124 10.28 10.71 -12.92
CA LYS A 124 9.89 12.08 -13.24
C LYS A 124 8.54 12.36 -12.58
N VAL A 125 8.37 13.54 -12.00
CA VAL A 125 7.13 13.92 -11.29
C VAL A 125 6.59 15.23 -11.84
N LEU A 126 5.35 15.21 -12.35
CA LEU A 126 4.64 16.39 -12.84
C LEU A 126 3.46 16.73 -11.90
N PHE A 127 3.53 17.90 -11.26
CA PHE A 127 2.50 18.39 -10.35
C PHE A 127 1.37 19.06 -11.13
N MET A 128 0.11 18.87 -10.72
CA MET A 128 -1.07 19.39 -11.43
C MET A 128 -2.30 19.52 -10.51
N THR A 129 -3.39 20.09 -11.03
CA THR A 129 -4.63 20.21 -10.25
C THR A 129 -5.32 18.85 -10.05
N ALA A 130 -6.13 18.73 -9.00
CA ALA A 130 -6.93 17.51 -8.75
C ALA A 130 -7.94 17.19 -9.88
N ALA A 131 -8.41 18.21 -10.61
CA ALA A 131 -9.29 18.02 -11.75
C ALA A 131 -8.53 17.40 -12.94
N ASP A 132 -7.38 17.99 -13.29
CA ASP A 132 -6.46 17.49 -14.31
C ASP A 132 -6.01 16.06 -14.01
N ALA A 133 -5.61 15.79 -12.76
CA ALA A 133 -5.14 14.48 -12.33
C ALA A 133 -6.23 13.39 -12.44
N LYS A 134 -7.48 13.71 -12.08
CA LYS A 134 -8.64 12.80 -12.27
C LYS A 134 -8.94 12.55 -13.74
N GLN A 135 -8.92 13.59 -14.57
CA GLN A 135 -9.14 13.46 -16.01
C GLN A 135 -8.06 12.58 -16.65
N LEU A 136 -6.80 12.80 -16.27
CA LEU A 136 -5.63 12.06 -16.73
C LEU A 136 -5.70 10.58 -16.36
N TYR A 137 -6.03 10.29 -15.10
CA TYR A 137 -6.18 8.92 -14.60
C TYR A 137 -7.28 8.15 -15.34
N ALA A 138 -8.45 8.77 -15.54
CA ALA A 138 -9.56 8.15 -16.27
C ALA A 138 -9.17 7.76 -17.71
N ALA A 139 -8.45 8.65 -18.42
CA ALA A 139 -7.98 8.37 -19.77
C ALA A 139 -6.92 7.25 -19.82
N LEU A 140 -5.92 7.29 -18.92
CA LEU A 140 -4.89 6.24 -18.82
C LEU A 140 -5.51 4.86 -18.54
N ARG A 141 -6.49 4.79 -17.63
CA ARG A 141 -7.20 3.57 -17.28
C ARG A 141 -7.99 3.03 -18.47
N ALA A 142 -8.82 3.87 -19.10
CA ALA A 142 -9.65 3.47 -20.23
C ALA A 142 -8.83 2.97 -21.44
N HIS A 143 -7.72 3.64 -21.78
CA HIS A 143 -6.83 3.19 -22.87
C HIS A 143 -6.04 1.92 -22.52
N LYS A 144 -5.68 1.71 -21.24
CA LYS A 144 -5.08 0.44 -20.79
C LYS A 144 -6.08 -0.72 -20.85
N ASP A 145 -7.30 -0.51 -20.37
CA ASP A 145 -8.37 -1.53 -20.41
C ASP A 145 -8.81 -1.84 -21.85
N ALA A 146 -8.66 -0.89 -22.78
CA ALA A 146 -8.83 -1.09 -24.23
C ALA A 146 -7.62 -1.76 -24.93
N GLY A 147 -6.54 -2.08 -24.20
CA GLY A 147 -5.37 -2.77 -24.75
C GLY A 147 -4.45 -1.92 -25.63
N ALA A 148 -4.36 -0.61 -25.39
CA ALA A 148 -3.52 0.29 -26.18
C ALA A 148 -2.04 -0.16 -26.19
N ALA A 149 -1.52 -0.52 -27.36
CA ALA A 149 -0.16 -1.06 -27.52
C ALA A 149 0.96 -0.13 -26.99
N CYS A 150 0.75 1.19 -27.02
CA CYS A 150 1.68 2.17 -26.47
C CYS A 150 1.76 2.19 -24.92
N LEU A 151 0.91 1.41 -24.25
CA LEU A 151 0.93 1.18 -22.80
C LEU A 151 1.23 -0.29 -22.43
N ALA A 152 1.52 -1.17 -23.39
CA ALA A 152 1.63 -2.61 -23.14
C ALA A 152 2.69 -2.98 -22.09
N ASP A 153 3.85 -2.34 -22.15
CA ASP A 153 4.96 -2.52 -21.20
C ASP A 153 4.89 -1.57 -19.99
N ALA A 154 3.93 -0.63 -19.99
CA ALA A 154 3.82 0.43 -18.99
C ALA A 154 2.89 0.02 -17.83
N HIS A 155 3.45 -0.17 -16.63
CA HIS A 155 2.64 -0.45 -15.46
C HIS A 155 1.88 0.80 -15.00
N VAL A 156 0.66 1.02 -15.54
CA VAL A 156 -0.30 1.98 -14.99
C VAL A 156 -0.83 1.47 -13.66
N CYS A 157 -0.52 2.18 -12.56
CA CYS A 157 -1.01 1.91 -11.21
C CYS A 157 -2.39 2.55 -10.95
N ASP A 158 -3.23 1.90 -10.13
CA ASP A 158 -4.49 2.49 -9.67
C ASP A 158 -4.25 3.64 -8.67
N SER A 159 -5.05 4.70 -8.77
CA SER A 159 -4.82 5.99 -8.10
C SER A 159 -5.66 6.21 -6.84
N GLU A 160 -5.02 6.74 -5.80
CA GLU A 160 -5.65 7.14 -4.52
C GLU A 160 -6.44 8.48 -4.62
N LEU A 161 -6.54 9.08 -5.82
CA LEU A 161 -7.27 10.33 -6.09
C LEU A 161 -8.77 10.33 -5.71
N LEU A 162 -9.36 9.15 -5.54
CA LEU A 162 -10.78 9.00 -5.20
C LEU A 162 -11.05 9.16 -3.69
N ASP A 163 -10.12 8.77 -2.82
CA ASP A 163 -10.32 8.82 -1.36
C ASP A 163 -10.01 10.21 -0.77
N ALA A 164 -8.99 10.92 -1.28
CA ALA A 164 -8.57 12.21 -0.73
C ALA A 164 -9.66 13.32 -0.79
N ALA A 165 -10.51 13.28 -1.83
CA ALA A 165 -11.57 14.28 -2.02
C ALA A 165 -12.70 14.16 -0.98
N ALA A 166 -12.92 12.98 -0.39
CA ALA A 166 -13.93 12.77 0.65
C ALA A 166 -13.55 13.42 1.99
N THR A 167 -12.25 13.60 2.24
CA THR A 167 -11.72 14.13 3.51
C THR A 167 -11.86 15.64 3.62
N LEU A 168 -11.58 16.39 2.55
CA LEU A 168 -11.66 17.86 2.56
C LEU A 168 -13.10 18.39 2.64
N GLY A 169 -14.08 17.65 2.12
CA GLY A 169 -15.50 18.05 2.20
C GLY A 169 -16.10 18.03 3.61
N ARG A 170 -15.45 17.37 4.58
CA ARG A 170 -15.98 17.19 5.95
C ARG A 170 -15.54 18.27 6.95
N LEU A 171 -14.62 19.16 6.58
CA LEU A 171 -14.08 20.19 7.48
C LEU A 171 -14.83 21.53 7.45
N SER A 172 -15.91 21.67 6.67
CA SER A 172 -16.51 22.97 6.36
C SER A 172 -17.99 23.15 6.74
N LEU A 173 -18.56 22.31 7.62
CA LEU A 173 -19.93 22.46 8.11
C LEU A 173 -20.00 22.35 9.64
N GLY A 174 -19.76 23.47 10.32
CA GLY A 174 -20.16 23.70 11.71
C GLY A 174 -21.00 24.97 11.79
N GLY A 175 -22.22 24.88 12.37
CA GLY A 175 -23.13 26.02 12.48
C GLY A 175 -24.60 25.61 12.62
N ASP A 176 -25.00 25.29 13.86
CA ASP A 176 -26.31 25.45 14.52
C ASP A 176 -27.66 25.08 13.85
N ALA A 177 -28.56 24.59 14.70
CA ALA A 177 -29.99 24.32 14.48
C ALA A 177 -30.78 24.84 15.73
N PRO A 178 -32.12 24.72 15.87
CA PRO A 178 -33.19 24.22 14.97
C PRO A 178 -34.18 25.41 14.68
N PRO A 179 -35.54 25.43 14.83
CA PRO A 179 -36.57 24.37 14.94
C PRO A 179 -37.91 24.58 14.16
N SER A 180 -38.80 23.59 14.30
CA SER A 180 -40.28 23.67 14.28
C SER A 180 -41.06 23.59 12.95
N GLY A 181 -41.97 22.61 12.87
CA GLY A 181 -43.02 22.49 11.85
C GLY A 181 -43.62 21.07 11.75
N ALA A 182 -44.95 20.93 11.76
CA ALA A 182 -45.68 19.64 11.82
C ALA A 182 -46.24 19.19 10.43
N PRO A 183 -46.72 17.93 10.25
CA PRO A 183 -47.08 17.35 8.94
C PRO A 183 -48.54 17.64 8.51
N PRO A 184 -48.91 17.33 7.24
CA PRO A 184 -49.94 16.29 7.04
C PRO A 184 -49.82 15.41 5.77
N SER A 185 -50.76 14.46 5.68
CA SER A 185 -51.04 13.42 4.67
C SER A 185 -51.30 13.85 3.20
N GLY A 186 -51.19 12.91 2.25
CA GLY A 186 -51.92 13.00 0.97
C GLY A 186 -51.58 11.93 -0.08
N ALA A 187 -52.60 11.25 -0.60
CA ALA A 187 -52.59 10.10 -1.51
C ALA A 187 -52.07 10.32 -2.96
N ASP A 188 -51.34 9.30 -3.46
CA ASP A 188 -51.60 8.51 -4.70
C ASP A 188 -51.49 9.13 -6.13
N VAL A 189 -51.38 8.21 -7.12
CA VAL A 189 -51.48 8.31 -8.58
C VAL A 189 -50.21 8.59 -9.42
N SER A 190 -49.61 7.47 -9.85
CA SER A 190 -48.94 7.18 -11.14
C SER A 190 -48.78 8.28 -12.22
N ARG A 191 -47.54 8.42 -12.75
CA ARG A 191 -47.26 8.36 -14.21
C ARG A 191 -45.77 8.25 -14.55
N GLN A 192 -45.49 7.79 -15.78
CA GLN A 192 -44.15 7.62 -16.37
C GLN A 192 -43.49 8.97 -16.70
N ALA A 193 -42.16 9.08 -16.54
CA ALA A 193 -41.20 9.24 -17.66
C ALA A 193 -39.80 9.73 -17.21
N SER A 194 -38.79 9.40 -18.04
CA SER A 194 -37.54 10.14 -18.32
C SER A 194 -36.49 10.47 -17.24
N ASP A 195 -35.26 10.10 -17.60
CA ASP A 195 -33.99 10.84 -17.47
C ASP A 195 -33.20 11.00 -16.16
N ALA A 196 -31.88 10.97 -16.40
CA ALA A 196 -30.78 11.64 -15.71
C ALA A 196 -30.38 11.25 -14.26
N THR A 197 -29.16 10.70 -14.18
CA THR A 197 -28.07 11.18 -13.31
C THR A 197 -28.37 11.47 -11.84
N SER A 198 -27.96 10.56 -10.95
CA SER A 198 -27.52 10.96 -9.60
C SER A 198 -26.58 9.94 -8.96
N VAL A 199 -25.29 10.28 -8.87
CA VAL A 199 -24.41 9.72 -7.83
C VAL A 199 -24.66 10.49 -6.54
N ALA A 200 -25.54 9.95 -5.70
CA ALA A 200 -25.77 10.44 -4.35
C ALA A 200 -25.14 9.46 -3.34
N SER A 201 -24.05 9.91 -2.71
CA SER A 201 -23.50 9.23 -1.54
C SER A 201 -24.46 9.39 -0.36
N CYS A 202 -25.00 8.29 0.14
CA CYS A 202 -25.57 8.19 1.48
C CYS A 202 -25.37 6.77 2.00
N ALA A 203 -25.12 6.64 3.30
CA ALA A 203 -24.86 5.36 3.92
C ALA A 203 -26.08 4.43 3.84
N THR A 204 -25.96 3.35 3.08
CA THR A 204 -26.84 2.18 3.16
C THR A 204 -26.01 0.92 3.26
N SER A 205 -26.38 0.08 4.23
CA SER A 205 -25.75 -1.20 4.51
C SER A 205 -26.15 -2.27 3.48
N GLY A 206 -25.18 -3.06 3.04
CA GLY A 206 -25.38 -4.32 2.32
C GLY A 206 -24.98 -4.32 0.83
N GLY A 207 -24.32 -5.40 0.39
CA GLY A 207 -24.20 -5.74 -1.04
C GLY A 207 -22.80 -6.02 -1.60
N GLY A 208 -21.72 -5.87 -0.83
CA GLY A 208 -20.38 -6.27 -1.27
C GLY A 208 -20.20 -7.80 -1.25
N ALA A 209 -19.53 -8.35 -2.26
CA ALA A 209 -19.12 -9.76 -2.26
C ALA A 209 -18.28 -10.09 -1.00
N PRO A 210 -18.41 -11.30 -0.42
CA PRO A 210 -17.73 -11.67 0.82
C PRO A 210 -16.20 -11.54 0.67
N ARG A 211 -15.59 -10.73 1.55
CA ARG A 211 -14.15 -10.43 1.53
C ARG A 211 -13.43 -11.35 2.50
N GLU A 212 -12.72 -12.34 1.98
CA GLU A 212 -12.12 -13.38 2.82
C GLU A 212 -10.93 -12.89 3.64
N ALA A 213 -10.17 -11.90 3.16
CA ALA A 213 -8.97 -11.40 3.83
C ALA A 213 -9.02 -9.90 4.15
N LEU A 214 -8.48 -9.51 5.31
CA LEU A 214 -8.11 -8.14 5.67
C LEU A 214 -6.58 -8.04 5.70
N ILE A 215 -6.00 -7.13 4.92
CA ILE A 215 -4.54 -6.98 4.78
C ILE A 215 -4.13 -5.57 5.22
N PHE A 216 -3.21 -5.46 6.17
CA PHE A 216 -2.55 -4.20 6.54
C PHE A 216 -1.13 -4.16 6.00
N VAL A 217 -0.82 -3.15 5.19
CA VAL A 217 0.52 -2.88 4.62
C VAL A 217 1.14 -1.71 5.35
N CYS A 218 2.09 -1.96 6.24
CA CYS A 218 2.69 -0.96 7.12
C CYS A 218 4.19 -0.79 6.81
N SER A 219 4.45 0.00 5.77
CA SER A 219 5.78 0.52 5.44
C SER A 219 5.82 2.03 5.76
N PRO A 220 6.50 2.47 6.84
CA PRO A 220 6.67 3.89 7.14
C PRO A 220 7.46 4.61 6.04
N THR A 221 7.33 5.94 6.01
CA THR A 221 8.00 6.79 5.00
C THR A 221 9.49 6.99 5.31
N GLN A 222 9.89 6.87 6.58
CA GLN A 222 11.30 7.00 6.98
C GLN A 222 12.17 5.97 6.25
N GLN A 223 13.13 6.46 5.46
CA GLN A 223 13.96 5.66 4.54
C GLN A 223 14.63 4.43 5.20
N SER A 224 15.06 4.53 6.46
CA SER A 224 15.69 3.42 7.21
C SER A 224 14.71 2.33 7.68
N LEU A 225 13.41 2.55 7.53
CA LEU A 225 12.32 1.65 7.91
C LEU A 225 11.39 1.37 6.71
N HIS A 226 11.74 1.78 5.51
CA HIS A 226 10.94 1.52 4.32
C HIS A 226 10.98 0.03 3.94
N LEU A 227 9.82 -0.57 3.67
CA LEU A 227 9.69 -1.98 3.25
C LEU A 227 9.19 -2.02 1.80
N PRO A 228 10.09 -2.08 0.81
CA PRO A 228 9.73 -1.86 -0.59
C PRO A 228 8.82 -2.95 -1.16
N HIS A 229 8.87 -4.18 -0.65
CA HIS A 229 8.04 -5.28 -1.14
C HIS A 229 6.72 -5.50 -0.38
N ALA A 230 6.49 -4.86 0.77
CA ALA A 230 5.25 -5.01 1.54
C ALA A 230 3.99 -4.61 0.75
N LYS A 231 4.08 -3.60 -0.12
CA LYS A 231 2.99 -3.21 -1.04
C LYS A 231 2.71 -4.30 -2.08
N ASP A 232 3.77 -4.85 -2.65
CA ASP A 232 3.64 -5.86 -3.71
C ASP A 232 3.17 -7.20 -3.15
N GLU A 233 3.62 -7.57 -1.94
CA GLU A 233 3.18 -8.77 -1.21
C GLU A 233 1.65 -8.78 -1.01
N ALA A 234 1.08 -7.68 -0.54
CA ALA A 234 -0.36 -7.57 -0.38
C ALA A 234 -1.13 -7.62 -1.70
N ILE A 235 -0.53 -7.13 -2.81
CA ILE A 235 -1.11 -7.25 -4.15
C ILE A 235 -1.04 -8.70 -4.63
N ASP A 236 0.10 -9.36 -4.45
CA ASP A 236 0.30 -10.78 -4.79
C ASP A 236 -0.72 -11.67 -4.04
N VAL A 237 -0.97 -11.41 -2.76
CA VAL A 237 -2.01 -12.12 -1.99
C VAL A 237 -3.43 -11.77 -2.45
N ALA A 238 -3.72 -10.50 -2.73
CA ALA A 238 -5.04 -10.06 -3.20
C ALA A 238 -5.41 -10.55 -4.62
N ASN A 239 -4.42 -11.02 -5.39
CA ASN A 239 -4.65 -11.69 -6.67
C ASN A 239 -5.12 -13.15 -6.48
N GLU A 240 -4.80 -13.78 -5.35
CA GLU A 240 -5.15 -15.18 -5.05
C GLU A 240 -6.44 -15.28 -4.20
N VAL A 241 -6.70 -14.33 -3.30
CA VAL A 241 -7.90 -14.30 -2.43
C VAL A 241 -8.56 -12.91 -2.39
N THR A 242 -9.89 -12.87 -2.28
CA THR A 242 -10.66 -11.60 -2.21
C THR A 242 -10.31 -10.84 -0.93
N ALA A 243 -9.49 -9.79 -1.07
CA ALA A 243 -8.91 -9.06 0.06
C ALA A 243 -9.31 -7.58 0.14
N ARG A 244 -9.39 -7.06 1.38
CA ARG A 244 -9.39 -5.62 1.69
C ARG A 244 -7.97 -5.20 2.07
N ILE A 245 -7.28 -4.46 1.21
CA ILE A 245 -5.98 -3.87 1.53
C ILE A 245 -6.18 -2.51 2.22
N ARG A 246 -5.53 -2.32 3.37
CA ARG A 246 -5.31 -1.05 4.06
C ARG A 246 -3.84 -0.67 3.94
N ARG A 247 -3.56 0.52 3.41
CA ARG A 247 -2.21 1.10 3.37
C ARG A 247 -2.00 1.91 4.64
N GLY A 248 -1.07 1.49 5.48
CA GLY A 248 -0.91 2.01 6.82
C GLY A 248 -2.20 1.91 7.64
N GLY A 249 -2.36 2.87 8.53
CA GLY A 249 -3.43 2.99 9.52
C GLY A 249 -2.85 3.02 10.93
N SER A 250 -3.77 2.96 11.89
CA SER A 250 -3.48 2.85 13.32
C SER A 250 -4.02 1.53 13.88
N PRO A 251 -3.62 1.13 15.10
CA PRO A 251 -4.32 0.08 15.85
C PRO A 251 -5.82 0.38 16.05
N THR A 252 -6.20 1.66 16.05
CA THR A 252 -7.61 2.10 16.10
C THR A 252 -8.33 1.82 14.78
N ASP A 253 -7.69 2.04 13.64
CA ASP A 253 -8.23 1.67 12.31
C ASP A 253 -8.41 0.15 12.20
N LEU A 254 -7.47 -0.65 12.70
CA LEU A 254 -7.61 -2.10 12.75
C LEU A 254 -8.84 -2.49 13.57
N LYS A 255 -9.00 -1.92 14.76
CA LYS A 255 -10.18 -2.16 15.61
C LYS A 255 -11.48 -1.79 14.88
N GLN A 256 -11.51 -0.66 14.18
CA GLN A 256 -12.69 -0.19 13.47
C GLN A 256 -13.01 -1.08 12.26
N GLU A 257 -12.03 -1.45 11.43
CA GLU A 257 -12.23 -2.37 10.29
C GLU A 257 -12.72 -3.77 10.74
N LEU A 258 -12.24 -4.27 11.88
CA LEU A 258 -12.73 -5.54 12.46
C LEU A 258 -14.17 -5.41 12.97
N LEU A 259 -14.56 -4.27 13.57
CA LEU A 259 -15.94 -4.02 14.00
C LEU A 259 -16.90 -3.84 12.82
N ASP A 260 -16.52 -3.02 11.83
CA ASP A 260 -17.34 -2.74 10.64
C ASP A 260 -17.45 -3.98 9.73
N GLY A 261 -16.39 -4.79 9.66
CA GLY A 261 -16.31 -6.05 8.94
C GLY A 261 -16.55 -7.29 9.81
N HIS A 262 -17.32 -7.19 10.90
CA HIS A 262 -17.52 -8.30 11.83
C HIS A 262 -18.09 -9.55 11.13
N GLY A 263 -17.34 -10.66 11.16
CA GLY A 263 -17.70 -11.91 10.47
C GLY A 263 -17.56 -11.88 8.94
N ALA A 264 -17.10 -10.79 8.34
CA ALA A 264 -16.79 -10.72 6.90
C ALA A 264 -15.45 -11.40 6.58
N TYR A 265 -14.42 -11.09 7.36
CA TYR A 265 -13.05 -11.58 7.15
C TYR A 265 -12.85 -12.96 7.80
N LYS A 266 -12.23 -13.89 7.07
CA LYS A 266 -11.75 -15.19 7.56
C LYS A 266 -10.26 -15.13 7.91
N TYR A 267 -9.50 -14.32 7.17
CA TYR A 267 -8.05 -14.23 7.24
C TYR A 267 -7.62 -12.79 7.56
N PHE A 268 -6.57 -12.65 8.35
CA PHE A 268 -5.87 -11.37 8.54
C PHE A 268 -4.40 -11.52 8.15
N LEU A 269 -3.87 -10.58 7.39
CA LEU A 269 -2.45 -10.47 7.04
C LEU A 269 -1.92 -9.11 7.48
N PHE A 270 -0.84 -9.11 8.25
CA PHE A 270 -0.01 -7.93 8.49
C PHE A 270 1.28 -8.08 7.69
N SER A 271 1.63 -7.04 6.92
CA SER A 271 2.89 -6.94 6.17
C SER A 271 3.61 -5.67 6.63
N GLY A 272 4.68 -5.81 7.41
CA GLY A 272 5.31 -4.66 8.07
C GLY A 272 6.34 -5.04 9.15
N HIS A 273 6.80 -4.05 9.92
CA HIS A 273 7.71 -4.29 11.05
C HIS A 273 7.01 -4.97 12.22
N GLY A 274 7.59 -6.06 12.73
CA GLY A 274 7.06 -6.84 13.86
C GLY A 274 7.93 -6.80 15.13
N ASP A 275 9.18 -6.32 14.99
CA ASP A 275 10.23 -6.24 16.01
C ASP A 275 10.29 -4.86 16.69
N VAL A 276 9.25 -4.03 16.51
CA VAL A 276 9.26 -2.64 16.98
C VAL A 276 9.08 -2.59 18.49
N ARG A 277 10.07 -2.05 19.20
CA ARG A 277 10.02 -1.93 20.66
C ARG A 277 9.11 -0.80 21.10
N LEU A 278 8.27 -1.08 22.10
CA LEU A 278 7.48 -0.05 22.76
C LEU A 278 8.40 0.92 23.54
N PRO A 279 8.16 2.24 23.48
CA PRO A 279 8.92 3.19 24.28
C PRO A 279 8.63 2.96 25.78
N PRO A 280 9.64 3.09 26.66
CA PRO A 280 9.43 2.91 28.10
C PRO A 280 8.42 3.92 28.63
N VAL A 281 7.43 3.42 29.38
CA VAL A 281 6.30 4.20 29.90
C VAL A 281 6.80 5.29 30.86
N ARG A 282 6.89 6.54 30.36
CA ARG A 282 7.46 7.67 31.11
C ARG A 282 6.65 8.08 32.35
N SER A 283 5.38 7.68 32.46
CA SER A 283 4.52 8.06 33.59
C SER A 283 4.88 7.38 34.92
N ALA A 284 5.41 6.15 34.89
CA ALA A 284 5.83 5.45 36.12
C ALA A 284 7.14 6.01 36.70
N ALA A 285 8.15 6.19 35.84
CA ALA A 285 9.48 6.66 36.26
C ALA A 285 9.50 8.10 36.80
N ALA A 286 8.61 8.97 36.31
CA ALA A 286 8.49 10.34 36.80
C ALA A 286 7.70 10.45 38.13
N ALA A 287 6.71 9.57 38.34
CA ALA A 287 5.92 9.54 39.58
C ALA A 287 6.70 8.96 40.77
N ALA A 288 7.55 7.95 40.52
CA ALA A 288 8.39 7.32 41.55
C ALA A 288 9.41 8.28 42.21
N ALA A 289 9.70 9.43 41.60
CA ALA A 289 10.57 10.46 42.16
C ALA A 289 9.90 11.36 43.22
N ALA A 290 8.60 11.17 43.50
CA ALA A 290 7.80 12.14 44.27
C ALA A 290 6.94 11.55 45.42
N ALA A 291 7.26 10.36 45.97
CA ALA A 291 6.72 9.92 47.27
C ALA A 291 7.57 8.78 47.90
N PRO A 292 8.01 8.88 49.18
CA PRO A 292 8.86 7.86 49.81
C PRO A 292 8.07 6.70 50.48
N ALA A 293 6.89 6.33 49.97
CA ALA A 293 5.95 5.45 50.69
C ALA A 293 5.14 4.46 49.82
N ALA A 294 5.73 3.84 48.78
CA ALA A 294 5.05 2.84 47.94
C ALA A 294 5.99 1.73 47.41
N ALA A 295 6.78 1.12 48.29
CA ALA A 295 7.87 0.22 47.90
C ALA A 295 7.45 -1.11 47.23
N SER A 296 6.22 -1.59 47.40
CA SER A 296 5.73 -2.83 46.78
C SER A 296 5.09 -2.61 45.40
N GLU A 297 4.37 -1.51 45.20
CA GLU A 297 3.76 -1.20 43.89
C GLU A 297 4.80 -0.66 42.90
N ALA A 298 5.72 0.21 43.36
CA ALA A 298 6.82 0.72 42.52
C ALA A 298 7.75 -0.40 42.01
N ALA A 299 7.89 -1.51 42.74
CA ALA A 299 8.64 -2.68 42.28
C ALA A 299 7.90 -3.44 41.17
N LYS A 300 6.57 -3.45 41.20
CA LYS A 300 5.69 -4.03 40.18
C LYS A 300 5.73 -3.18 38.91
N ASP A 301 5.50 -1.87 39.05
CA ASP A 301 5.60 -0.90 37.95
C ASP A 301 6.98 -0.90 37.28
N ALA A 302 8.06 -1.02 38.07
CA ALA A 302 9.42 -1.13 37.53
C ALA A 302 9.67 -2.46 36.81
N SER A 303 8.98 -3.54 37.19
CA SER A 303 9.01 -4.82 36.45
C SER A 303 8.21 -4.72 35.16
N GLU A 304 7.00 -4.17 35.19
CA GLU A 304 6.12 -4.00 34.01
C GLU A 304 6.73 -3.02 33.00
N ALA A 305 7.38 -1.94 33.45
CA ALA A 305 8.13 -1.02 32.58
C ALA A 305 9.40 -1.67 31.97
N ARG A 306 10.04 -2.62 32.67
CA ARG A 306 11.17 -3.41 32.12
C ARG A 306 10.70 -4.46 31.13
N GLU A 307 9.55 -5.09 31.38
CA GLU A 307 8.90 -6.05 30.49
C GLU A 307 8.46 -5.35 29.19
N ALA A 308 7.78 -4.20 29.31
CA ALA A 308 7.37 -3.36 28.18
C ALA A 308 8.55 -2.89 27.32
N SER A 309 9.69 -2.55 27.93
CA SER A 309 10.94 -2.17 27.24
C SER A 309 11.58 -3.31 26.43
N ARG A 310 11.24 -4.57 26.75
CA ARG A 310 11.62 -5.77 25.97
C ARG A 310 10.53 -6.25 25.01
N THR A 311 9.33 -5.70 25.12
CA THR A 311 8.16 -6.14 24.35
C THR A 311 8.21 -5.53 22.95
N VAL A 312 8.40 -6.38 21.95
CA VAL A 312 8.24 -6.04 20.52
C VAL A 312 6.77 -6.16 20.11
N THR A 313 6.36 -5.36 19.13
CA THR A 313 4.98 -5.29 18.64
C THR A 313 4.94 -4.91 17.16
N LEU A 314 3.76 -5.05 16.54
CA LEU A 314 3.52 -4.63 15.17
C LEU A 314 3.55 -3.10 15.05
N GLY A 315 4.36 -2.58 14.12
CA GLY A 315 4.40 -1.17 13.77
C GLY A 315 3.37 -0.82 12.71
N PHE A 316 2.32 -0.10 13.08
CA PHE A 316 1.32 0.39 12.12
C PHE A 316 1.78 1.74 11.53
N THR A 317 1.77 1.90 10.21
CA THR A 317 2.16 3.18 9.60
C THR A 317 1.03 4.20 9.67
N ASN A 318 1.11 5.16 10.59
CA ASN A 318 0.16 6.25 10.69
C ASN A 318 0.17 7.07 9.38
N THR A 319 -0.95 7.09 8.66
CA THR A 319 -1.02 7.65 7.29
C THR A 319 -0.91 9.17 7.24
N ALA A 320 -1.16 9.87 8.35
CA ALA A 320 -1.04 11.33 8.42
C ALA A 320 0.39 11.80 8.72
N THR A 321 1.20 10.99 9.40
CA THR A 321 2.56 11.36 9.84
C THR A 321 3.67 10.54 9.18
N GLY A 322 3.35 9.41 8.55
CA GLY A 322 4.32 8.45 8.00
C GLY A 322 5.09 7.66 9.06
N GLN A 323 4.84 7.92 10.34
CA GLN A 323 5.52 7.32 11.50
C GLN A 323 4.87 6.00 11.93
N LEU A 324 5.59 5.24 12.77
CA LEU A 324 5.05 4.02 13.37
C LEU A 324 4.21 4.35 14.61
N GLU A 325 2.96 3.93 14.59
CA GLU A 325 2.03 3.91 15.71
C GLU A 325 1.98 2.49 16.30
N LEU A 326 2.14 2.41 17.61
CA LEU A 326 2.33 1.15 18.33
C LEU A 326 1.22 0.92 19.34
N THR A 327 1.00 -0.34 19.69
CA THR A 327 0.13 -0.74 20.80
C THR A 327 0.66 -2.02 21.45
N LEU A 328 0.13 -2.38 22.62
CA LEU A 328 0.53 -3.58 23.35
C LEU A 328 0.17 -4.85 22.54
N PRO A 329 1.08 -5.84 22.43
CA PRO A 329 0.78 -7.13 21.80
C PRO A 329 -0.46 -7.81 22.39
N THR A 330 -0.67 -7.68 23.71
CA THR A 330 -1.84 -8.21 24.40
C THR A 330 -3.14 -7.57 23.92
N THR A 331 -3.13 -6.27 23.59
CA THR A 331 -4.26 -5.54 23.01
C THR A 331 -4.50 -5.96 21.56
N LEU A 332 -3.45 -6.09 20.72
CA LEU A 332 -3.58 -6.61 19.35
C LEU A 332 -4.16 -8.02 19.33
N ALA A 333 -3.61 -8.91 20.17
CA ALA A 333 -4.05 -10.28 20.27
C ALA A 333 -5.52 -10.37 20.73
N ALA A 334 -5.96 -9.48 21.62
CA ALA A 334 -7.37 -9.40 22.01
C ALA A 334 -8.28 -8.90 20.87
N MET A 335 -7.88 -7.85 20.14
CA MET A 335 -8.67 -7.31 19.03
C MET A 335 -8.83 -8.32 17.89
N LEU A 336 -7.74 -8.95 17.46
CA LEU A 336 -7.75 -9.94 16.38
C LEU A 336 -8.51 -11.23 16.77
N ALA A 337 -8.31 -11.75 17.99
CA ALA A 337 -8.98 -12.97 18.42
C ALA A 337 -10.49 -12.81 18.59
N SER A 338 -10.96 -11.62 18.98
CA SER A 338 -12.40 -11.34 19.16
C SER A 338 -13.23 -11.41 17.87
N HIS A 339 -12.58 -11.41 16.70
CA HIS A 339 -13.24 -11.39 15.40
C HIS A 339 -13.60 -12.78 14.83
N GLY A 340 -13.06 -13.86 15.41
CA GLY A 340 -13.33 -15.23 14.94
C GLY A 340 -12.55 -15.63 13.68
N LEU A 341 -11.41 -14.99 13.42
CA LEU A 341 -10.51 -15.30 12.30
C LEU A 341 -10.06 -16.76 12.32
N GLN A 342 -10.02 -17.40 11.15
CA GLN A 342 -9.51 -18.76 10.95
C GLN A 342 -7.99 -18.79 10.88
N LEU A 343 -7.39 -17.73 10.34
CA LEU A 343 -5.95 -17.57 10.15
C LEU A 343 -5.52 -16.12 10.43
N VAL A 344 -4.42 -15.96 11.14
CA VAL A 344 -3.64 -14.72 11.18
C VAL A 344 -2.25 -14.98 10.58
N PHE A 345 -1.81 -14.12 9.67
CA PHE A 345 -0.49 -14.15 9.06
C PHE A 345 0.26 -12.88 9.48
N LEU A 346 1.28 -13.02 10.32
CA LEU A 346 2.12 -11.93 10.84
C LEU A 346 3.43 -11.89 10.04
N ASN A 347 3.40 -11.23 8.88
CA ASN A 347 4.57 -11.10 8.02
C ASN A 347 5.45 -9.91 8.44
N GLY A 348 6.18 -10.14 9.52
CA GLY A 348 7.15 -9.23 10.11
C GLY A 348 8.06 -9.97 11.08
N CYS A 349 9.27 -9.42 11.27
CA CYS A 349 10.32 -9.94 12.16
C CYS A 349 9.81 -10.22 13.59
N ASP A 350 10.32 -11.27 14.23
CA ASP A 350 10.17 -11.59 15.67
C ASP A 350 8.72 -11.66 16.20
N THR A 351 7.76 -11.94 15.31
CA THR A 351 6.32 -11.95 15.60
C THR A 351 5.81 -13.19 16.35
N ALA A 352 6.63 -14.23 16.54
CA ALA A 352 6.23 -15.49 17.18
C ALA A 352 5.63 -15.34 18.58
N SER A 353 6.09 -14.38 19.39
CA SER A 353 5.51 -14.10 20.72
C SER A 353 4.07 -13.58 20.65
N LEU A 354 3.78 -12.70 19.68
CA LEU A 354 2.41 -12.25 19.40
C LEU A 354 1.57 -13.39 18.80
N GLY A 355 2.17 -14.23 17.96
CA GLY A 355 1.52 -15.43 17.41
C GLY A 355 1.07 -16.40 18.50
N ALA A 356 1.91 -16.66 19.50
CA ALA A 356 1.55 -17.47 20.66
C ALA A 356 0.38 -16.87 21.46
N GLN A 357 0.34 -15.54 21.64
CA GLN A 357 -0.77 -14.85 22.31
C GLN A 357 -2.09 -14.95 21.54
N LEU A 358 -2.05 -14.88 20.20
CA LEU A 358 -3.23 -15.10 19.35
C LEU A 358 -3.75 -16.53 19.45
N ARG A 359 -2.85 -17.53 19.45
CA ARG A 359 -3.18 -18.95 19.64
C ARG A 359 -3.82 -19.21 21.00
N GLN A 360 -3.25 -18.68 22.09
CA GLN A 360 -3.80 -18.76 23.44
C GLN A 360 -5.20 -18.12 23.56
N ARG A 361 -5.51 -17.14 22.71
CA ARG A 361 -6.83 -16.48 22.62
C ARG A 361 -7.79 -17.13 21.62
N GLY A 362 -7.41 -18.26 21.00
CA GLY A 362 -8.32 -19.10 20.21
C GLY A 362 -8.24 -18.96 18.69
N VAL A 363 -7.38 -18.10 18.13
CA VAL A 363 -7.19 -18.01 16.66
C VAL A 363 -6.61 -19.33 16.14
N PRO A 364 -7.31 -20.14 15.31
CA PRO A 364 -6.93 -21.54 15.06
C PRO A 364 -5.54 -21.74 14.46
N HIS A 365 -5.18 -20.89 13.50
CA HIS A 365 -3.88 -20.93 12.81
C HIS A 365 -3.20 -19.57 12.87
N VAL A 366 -1.89 -19.56 13.14
CA VAL A 366 -1.07 -18.36 13.02
C VAL A 366 0.23 -18.67 12.29
N VAL A 367 0.50 -17.96 11.19
CA VAL A 367 1.83 -17.92 10.56
C VAL A 367 2.57 -16.69 11.07
N CYS A 368 3.80 -16.85 11.52
CA CYS A 368 4.62 -15.78 12.11
C CYS A 368 6.11 -16.10 11.95
N TRP A 369 6.99 -15.15 12.28
CA TRP A 369 8.44 -15.34 12.24
C TRP A 369 9.02 -15.46 13.66
N ARG A 370 9.89 -16.45 13.86
CA ARG A 370 10.64 -16.64 15.12
C ARG A 370 11.84 -15.71 15.23
N THR A 371 12.32 -15.21 14.10
CA THR A 371 13.52 -14.39 13.92
C THR A 371 13.20 -13.19 13.04
N LYS A 372 14.20 -12.37 12.70
CA LYS A 372 14.13 -11.48 11.53
C LYS A 372 13.84 -12.26 10.25
N ALA A 373 13.15 -11.62 9.31
CA ALA A 373 12.74 -12.18 8.02
C ALA A 373 13.38 -11.43 6.85
N ALA A 374 13.79 -12.13 5.80
CA ALA A 374 14.26 -11.49 4.57
C ALA A 374 13.07 -11.09 3.68
N ASP A 375 12.95 -9.80 3.32
CA ASP A 375 11.80 -9.21 2.62
C ASP A 375 11.35 -10.01 1.37
N ALA A 376 12.27 -10.42 0.51
CA ALA A 376 11.96 -11.20 -0.69
C ALA A 376 11.52 -12.66 -0.40
N ALA A 377 12.04 -13.28 0.68
CA ALA A 377 11.61 -14.60 1.13
C ALA A 377 10.22 -14.51 1.80
N SER A 378 10.02 -13.47 2.62
CA SER A 378 8.76 -13.10 3.29
C SER A 378 7.61 -12.94 2.29
N ARG A 379 7.82 -12.15 1.24
CA ARG A 379 6.86 -11.99 0.13
C ARG A 379 6.57 -13.30 -0.59
N THR A 380 7.61 -14.09 -0.89
CA THR A 380 7.46 -15.37 -1.61
C THR A 380 6.66 -16.37 -0.78
N LEU A 381 6.92 -16.44 0.53
CA LEU A 381 6.18 -17.28 1.48
C LEU A 381 4.69 -16.90 1.49
N ALA A 382 4.36 -15.62 1.70
CA ALA A 382 2.97 -15.17 1.76
C ALA A 382 2.22 -15.43 0.44
N ARG A 383 2.81 -15.05 -0.70
CA ARG A 383 2.21 -15.30 -2.03
C ARG A 383 1.93 -16.79 -2.25
N ALA A 384 2.94 -17.65 -2.08
CA ALA A 384 2.80 -19.08 -2.33
C ALA A 384 1.78 -19.74 -1.38
N PHE A 385 1.76 -19.31 -0.12
CA PHE A 385 0.82 -19.77 0.88
C PHE A 385 -0.64 -19.45 0.50
N PHE A 386 -0.94 -18.19 0.17
CA PHE A 386 -2.32 -17.81 -0.21
C PHE A 386 -2.72 -18.40 -1.57
N ALA A 387 -1.78 -18.56 -2.51
CA ALA A 387 -2.02 -19.28 -3.77
C ALA A 387 -2.33 -20.78 -3.56
N ALA A 388 -1.79 -21.40 -2.50
CA ALA A 388 -2.11 -22.77 -2.13
C ALA A 388 -3.49 -22.87 -1.44
N LEU A 389 -3.82 -21.93 -0.54
CA LEU A 389 -5.17 -21.85 0.05
C LEU A 389 -6.26 -21.62 -1.00
N ALA A 390 -6.02 -20.74 -1.98
CA ALA A 390 -6.96 -20.48 -3.09
C ALA A 390 -7.25 -21.74 -3.93
N LYS A 391 -6.31 -22.71 -3.96
CA LYS A 391 -6.47 -24.02 -4.60
C LYS A 391 -7.13 -25.08 -3.70
N GLY A 392 -7.62 -24.69 -2.51
CA GLY A 392 -8.28 -25.58 -1.56
C GLY A 392 -7.34 -26.46 -0.73
N ARG A 393 -6.03 -26.15 -0.68
CA ARG A 393 -5.08 -26.84 0.21
C ARG A 393 -5.40 -26.49 1.67
N SER A 394 -5.15 -27.42 2.60
CA SER A 394 -5.24 -27.11 4.03
C SER A 394 -4.15 -26.12 4.46
N VAL A 395 -4.32 -25.44 5.60
CA VAL A 395 -3.32 -24.46 6.10
C VAL A 395 -1.93 -25.10 6.31
N GLY A 396 -1.87 -26.35 6.78
CA GLY A 396 -0.61 -27.07 6.96
C GLY A 396 0.08 -27.41 5.63
N GLU A 397 -0.70 -27.82 4.63
CA GLU A 397 -0.19 -28.06 3.27
C GLU A 397 0.24 -26.78 2.58
N ALA A 398 -0.56 -25.71 2.68
CA ALA A 398 -0.23 -24.40 2.12
C ALA A 398 1.08 -23.83 2.71
N TYR A 399 1.34 -24.08 3.99
CA TYR A 399 2.60 -23.74 4.64
C TYR A 399 3.78 -24.60 4.15
N GLY A 400 3.57 -25.91 3.93
CA GLY A 400 4.56 -26.78 3.31
C GLY A 400 4.91 -26.36 1.87
N ASP A 401 3.89 -26.12 1.04
CA ASP A 401 4.02 -25.67 -0.33
C ASP A 401 4.73 -24.29 -0.41
N ALA A 402 4.43 -23.38 0.53
CA ALA A 402 5.05 -22.06 0.62
C ALA A 402 6.52 -22.10 1.08
N THR A 403 6.83 -22.89 2.10
CA THR A 403 8.21 -23.05 2.58
C THR A 403 9.11 -23.66 1.51
N GLN A 404 8.62 -24.66 0.77
CA GLN A 404 9.32 -25.16 -0.42
C GLN A 404 9.47 -24.10 -1.52
N SER A 405 8.47 -23.24 -1.74
CA SER A 405 8.57 -22.17 -2.73
C SER A 405 9.69 -21.17 -2.44
N VAL A 406 10.01 -20.92 -1.16
CA VAL A 406 11.17 -20.11 -0.75
C VAL A 406 12.49 -20.86 -0.96
N LEU A 407 12.57 -22.14 -0.58
CA LEU A 407 13.79 -22.96 -0.75
C LEU A 407 14.12 -23.23 -2.23
N ALA A 408 13.10 -23.28 -3.09
CA ALA A 408 13.25 -23.41 -4.54
C ALA A 408 13.69 -22.11 -5.24
N MET A 409 13.74 -20.97 -4.54
CA MET A 409 14.31 -19.74 -5.10
C MET A 409 15.80 -19.95 -5.38
N ALA A 410 16.22 -19.70 -6.62
CA ALA A 410 17.60 -19.85 -7.04
C ALA A 410 18.10 -18.65 -7.84
N THR A 411 19.40 -18.40 -7.77
CA THR A 411 20.11 -17.48 -8.66
C THR A 411 20.03 -17.95 -10.11
N ARG A 412 20.36 -17.08 -11.08
CA ARG A 412 20.48 -17.47 -12.51
C ARG A 412 21.49 -18.60 -12.79
N ARG A 413 22.33 -18.96 -11.81
CA ARG A 413 23.31 -20.06 -11.89
C ARG A 413 22.82 -21.36 -11.22
N GLY A 414 21.56 -21.42 -10.77
CA GLY A 414 20.99 -22.58 -10.09
C GLY A 414 21.39 -22.74 -8.61
N VAL A 415 22.18 -21.81 -8.05
CA VAL A 415 22.52 -21.81 -6.62
C VAL A 415 21.29 -21.38 -5.80
N PRO A 416 20.86 -22.13 -4.77
CA PRO A 416 19.78 -21.72 -3.87
C PRO A 416 20.02 -20.32 -3.30
N LEU A 417 18.99 -19.49 -3.33
CA LEU A 417 19.06 -18.09 -2.91
C LEU A 417 18.88 -17.96 -1.39
N PHE A 418 18.11 -18.86 -0.77
CA PHE A 418 17.70 -18.78 0.63
C PHE A 418 17.82 -20.11 1.36
N MET A 419 18.05 -20.05 2.67
CA MET A 419 17.86 -21.15 3.62
C MET A 419 17.08 -20.65 4.85
N PHE A 420 16.37 -21.55 5.54
CA PHE A 420 15.69 -21.22 6.80
C PHE A 420 16.65 -21.36 7.98
N CYS A 421 17.37 -20.28 8.29
CA CYS A 421 18.15 -20.11 9.51
C CYS A 421 17.92 -18.72 10.11
N ASP A 422 18.38 -18.53 11.34
CA ASP A 422 18.36 -17.23 12.01
C ASP A 422 19.48 -16.33 11.44
N PRO A 423 19.18 -15.17 10.84
CA PRO A 423 20.19 -14.26 10.29
C PRO A 423 21.15 -13.65 11.33
N ASP A 424 20.86 -13.78 12.63
CA ASP A 424 21.74 -13.34 13.72
C ASP A 424 22.54 -14.50 14.37
N ALA A 425 22.34 -15.76 13.97
CA ALA A 425 23.03 -16.92 14.58
C ALA A 425 24.45 -17.16 14.05
N ASP A 426 24.75 -16.72 12.84
CA ASP A 426 26.06 -16.90 12.20
C ASP A 426 26.91 -15.62 12.23
N GLY A 427 28.24 -15.79 12.34
CA GLY A 427 29.21 -14.69 12.26
C GLY A 427 29.19 -13.96 10.91
N GLU A 428 29.87 -12.81 10.81
CA GLU A 428 29.70 -11.84 9.72
C GLU A 428 29.86 -12.39 8.27
N ASP A 429 30.57 -13.51 8.11
CA ASP A 429 30.79 -14.17 6.82
C ASP A 429 29.49 -14.60 6.09
N ALA A 430 28.43 -14.92 6.82
CA ALA A 430 27.14 -15.38 6.27
C ALA A 430 26.38 -14.33 5.43
N LYS A 431 26.80 -13.06 5.46
CA LYS A 431 26.06 -11.95 4.82
C LYS A 431 26.43 -11.68 3.36
N THR A 432 27.50 -12.30 2.83
CA THR A 432 28.11 -11.87 1.56
C THR A 432 27.76 -12.72 0.34
N SER A 433 27.34 -13.98 0.52
CA SER A 433 27.09 -14.94 -0.57
C SER A 433 25.87 -15.80 -0.28
N PRO A 434 25.05 -16.16 -1.31
CA PRO A 434 23.92 -17.05 -1.12
C PRO A 434 24.37 -18.50 -0.84
N PRO A 435 23.55 -19.34 -0.19
CA PRO A 435 22.19 -19.05 0.29
C PRO A 435 22.14 -18.08 1.48
N TYR A 436 21.28 -17.06 1.38
CA TYR A 436 21.05 -16.08 2.44
C TYR A 436 20.10 -16.64 3.51
N ALA A 437 20.24 -16.18 4.75
CA ALA A 437 19.28 -16.46 5.81
C ALA A 437 17.91 -15.82 5.49
N ALA A 438 16.88 -16.64 5.30
CA ALA A 438 15.50 -16.18 5.10
C ALA A 438 14.82 -15.71 6.39
N GLY A 439 15.36 -16.11 7.55
CA GLY A 439 14.63 -16.17 8.80
C GLY A 439 13.97 -17.54 9.01
N VAL A 440 13.38 -17.75 10.19
CA VAL A 440 12.64 -18.97 10.52
C VAL A 440 11.14 -18.66 10.63
N PRO A 441 10.34 -18.95 9.59
CA PRO A 441 8.89 -18.88 9.70
C PRO A 441 8.39 -20.05 10.56
N VAL A 442 7.22 -19.87 11.17
CA VAL A 442 6.55 -20.86 12.02
C VAL A 442 5.05 -20.82 11.75
N LEU A 443 4.43 -22.01 11.61
CA LEU A 443 2.98 -22.19 11.66
C LEU A 443 2.59 -22.77 13.02
N LEU A 444 1.84 -21.98 13.79
CA LEU A 444 1.25 -22.40 15.07
C LEU A 444 -0.18 -22.91 14.84
N THR A 445 -0.54 -24.06 15.40
CA THR A 445 -1.88 -24.69 15.22
C THR A 445 -2.53 -25.12 16.53
N VAL A 446 -3.73 -25.72 16.46
CA VAL A 446 -4.51 -26.21 17.62
C VAL A 446 -3.86 -27.44 18.27
N GLU A 447 -3.21 -28.28 17.48
CA GLU A 447 -2.37 -29.36 17.99
C GLU A 447 -0.99 -28.78 18.35
N GLY A 448 -0.43 -29.20 19.48
CA GLY A 448 0.78 -28.63 20.10
C GLY A 448 2.10 -28.92 19.36
N ASP A 449 2.04 -29.35 18.10
CA ASP A 449 3.19 -29.59 17.25
C ASP A 449 3.68 -28.27 16.65
N ASP A 450 4.76 -27.73 17.23
CA ASP A 450 5.54 -26.63 16.64
C ASP A 450 6.29 -27.16 15.40
N LYS A 451 5.61 -27.21 14.24
CA LYS A 451 6.15 -27.77 12.98
C LYS A 451 7.15 -26.82 12.33
N SER A 452 8.29 -26.62 12.98
CA SER A 452 9.48 -26.05 12.35
C SER A 452 10.13 -27.10 11.45
N TYR A 453 9.89 -26.98 10.13
CA TYR A 453 10.56 -27.79 9.12
C TYR A 453 12.04 -27.35 9.00
N ILE A 454 12.89 -27.97 9.81
CA ILE A 454 14.35 -27.94 9.66
C ILE A 454 14.80 -29.32 9.19
N HIS A 455 15.26 -29.40 7.94
CA HIS A 455 15.95 -30.55 7.35
C HIS A 455 17.16 -30.04 6.56
#